data_AF-A0A6G3WNG7-F1
#
_entry.id   AF-A0A6G3WNG7-F1
#
_cell.length_a   1.000
_cell.length_b   1.000
_cell.length_c   1.000
_cell.angle_alpha   90.00
_cell.angle_beta   90.00
_cell.angle_gamma   90.00
#
_symmetry.space_group_name_H-M   'P 1'
#
loop_
_entity.id
_entity.type
_entity.pdbx_description
1 polymer ?
#
loop_
_entity_poly.entity_id
_entity_poly.type
_entity_poly.pdbx_seq_one_letter_code
_entity_poly.pdbx_strand_id
1 'polypeptide(L)'
;MVGVTDPAGQTARYRYDAAGNRLGVDRFASSVVSVLSVVPVRAEAGADVTLSGTGFSTTPASNTVLFGTKPAVVKTATATRIVVTVPAGVTQGKVSVTVG
;
A
#
# COMPACT_ATOMS: atom_id res chain seq x y z
N MET A 1 -34.22 -6.20 14.36
CA MET A 1 -33.19 -5.31 13.77
C MET A 1 -31.94 -5.50 14.60
N VAL A 2 -30.93 -6.24 14.11
CA VAL A 2 -29.76 -6.60 14.94
C VAL A 2 -28.53 -5.97 14.33
N GLY A 3 -28.05 -4.89 14.96
CA GLY A 3 -26.75 -4.32 14.68
C GLY A 3 -25.67 -5.22 15.24
N VAL A 4 -24.71 -5.60 14.40
CA VAL A 4 -23.51 -6.30 14.82
C VAL A 4 -22.40 -5.27 14.91
N THR A 5 -21.95 -4.97 16.12
CA THR A 5 -20.74 -4.20 16.38
C THR A 5 -19.63 -5.19 16.70
N ASP A 6 -18.62 -5.23 15.84
CA ASP A 6 -17.38 -5.99 16.06
C ASP A 6 -16.43 -5.15 16.95
N PRO A 7 -15.79 -5.72 18.01
CA PRO A 7 -14.86 -4.99 18.85
C PRO A 7 -13.50 -4.65 18.21
N ALA A 8 -13.22 -5.06 16.97
CA ALA A 8 -11.90 -4.90 16.36
C ALA A 8 -11.80 -3.78 15.29
N GLY A 9 -12.89 -3.12 14.92
CA GLY A 9 -12.85 -1.97 13.99
C GLY A 9 -12.33 -2.28 12.57
N GLN A 10 -12.33 -3.55 12.14
CA GLN A 10 -11.89 -3.98 10.80
C GLN A 10 -13.04 -4.80 10.17
N THR A 11 -13.74 -4.25 9.18
CA THR A 11 -14.74 -5.03 8.41
C THR A 11 -13.98 -5.96 7.46
N ALA A 12 -14.38 -7.21 7.24
CA ALA A 12 -13.95 -8.06 6.11
C ALA A 12 -15.14 -8.90 5.63
N ARG A 13 -15.59 -8.73 4.39
CA ARG A 13 -16.73 -9.46 3.82
C ARG A 13 -16.21 -10.49 2.83
N TYR A 14 -16.18 -11.76 3.24
CA TYR A 14 -15.94 -12.87 2.32
C TYR A 14 -17.25 -13.24 1.63
N ARG A 15 -17.34 -13.07 0.31
CA ARG A 15 -18.38 -13.70 -0.51
C ARG A 15 -17.86 -15.05 -0.99
N TYR A 16 -18.61 -16.10 -0.69
CA TYR A 16 -18.39 -17.44 -1.22
C TYR A 16 -19.51 -17.72 -2.24
N ASP A 17 -19.20 -18.36 -3.36
CA ASP A 17 -20.25 -18.98 -4.19
C ASP A 17 -20.65 -20.35 -3.61
N ALA A 18 -21.74 -20.91 -4.15
CA ALA A 18 -22.28 -22.20 -3.74
C ALA A 18 -21.37 -23.41 -4.08
N ALA A 19 -20.22 -23.20 -4.73
CA ALA A 19 -19.28 -24.25 -5.14
C ALA A 19 -17.99 -24.27 -4.30
N GLY A 20 -17.84 -23.37 -3.31
CA GLY A 20 -16.67 -23.34 -2.43
C GLY A 20 -15.42 -22.73 -3.06
N ASN A 21 -15.54 -22.06 -4.22
CA ASN A 21 -14.44 -21.31 -4.82
C ASN A 21 -14.47 -19.86 -4.30
N ARG A 22 -13.28 -19.32 -4.01
CA ARG A 22 -13.13 -17.91 -3.58
C ARG A 22 -13.30 -16.98 -4.79
N LEU A 23 -14.48 -16.41 -4.99
CA LEU A 23 -14.78 -15.42 -6.06
C LEU A 23 -14.26 -13.99 -5.79
N GLY A 24 -13.04 -13.88 -5.30
CA GLY A 24 -12.42 -12.58 -5.04
C GLY A 24 -12.41 -12.21 -3.57
N VAL A 25 -11.35 -11.52 -3.19
CA VAL A 25 -11.14 -11.04 -1.83
C VAL A 25 -11.55 -9.58 -1.81
N ASP A 26 -12.70 -9.26 -1.24
CA ASP A 26 -12.97 -7.91 -0.74
C ASP A 26 -12.04 -7.70 0.48
N ARG A 27 -10.79 -7.31 0.18
CA ARG A 27 -9.81 -6.93 1.20
C ARG A 27 -10.20 -5.56 1.70
N PHE A 28 -10.66 -5.51 2.94
CA PHE A 28 -10.66 -4.27 3.67
C PHE A 28 -9.21 -4.01 4.05
N ALA A 29 -8.68 -2.91 3.54
CA ALA A 29 -7.32 -2.49 3.81
C ALA A 29 -7.13 -2.44 5.34
N SER A 30 -6.00 -2.96 5.81
CA SER A 30 -5.51 -2.63 7.15
C SER A 30 -5.60 -1.11 7.27
N SER A 31 -6.49 -0.60 8.11
CA SER A 31 -6.90 0.81 8.15
C SER A 31 -5.77 1.80 8.49
N VAL A 32 -4.56 1.29 8.68
CA VAL A 32 -3.35 2.05 8.97
C VAL A 32 -2.31 1.70 7.92
N VAL A 33 -2.09 2.66 7.01
CA VAL A 33 -0.95 2.62 6.09
C VAL A 33 0.32 2.88 6.90
N SER A 34 1.27 1.96 6.83
CA SER A 34 2.56 2.11 7.51
C SER A 34 3.70 1.65 6.62
N VAL A 35 4.78 2.43 6.62
CA VAL A 35 6.04 2.08 5.97
C VAL A 35 7.00 1.61 7.04
N LEU A 36 7.41 0.35 6.96
CA LEU A 36 8.32 -0.28 7.92
C LEU A 36 9.77 -0.15 7.46
N SER A 37 10.03 -0.35 6.17
CA SER A 37 11.39 -0.32 5.64
C SER A 37 11.43 0.14 4.19
N VAL A 38 12.57 0.72 3.81
CA VAL A 38 12.86 1.20 2.47
C VAL A 38 14.22 0.67 2.06
N VAL A 39 14.30 -0.01 0.92
CA VAL A 39 15.53 -0.66 0.43
C VAL A 39 15.69 -0.42 -1.08
N PRO A 40 16.82 0.12 -1.54
CA PRO A 40 17.91 0.69 -0.73
C PRO A 40 17.48 1.99 -0.03
N VAL A 41 18.08 2.28 1.13
CA VAL A 41 17.82 3.52 1.91
C VAL A 41 18.32 4.79 1.20
N ARG A 42 19.24 4.63 0.25
CA ARG A 42 19.77 5.68 -0.62
C ARG A 42 19.82 5.14 -2.04
N ALA A 43 19.22 5.86 -2.95
CA ALA A 43 19.22 5.55 -4.37
C ALA A 43 19.27 6.87 -5.15
N GLU A 44 19.87 6.83 -6.33
CA GLU A 44 19.85 7.98 -7.23
C GLU A 44 18.48 8.14 -7.89
N ALA A 45 18.23 9.33 -8.44
CA ALA A 45 17.06 9.56 -9.27
C ALA A 45 16.99 8.55 -10.42
N GLY A 46 15.81 7.96 -10.63
CA GLY A 46 15.61 6.91 -11.63
C GLY A 46 15.90 5.49 -11.14
N ALA A 47 16.49 5.32 -9.94
CA ALA A 47 16.67 4.00 -9.35
C ALA A 47 15.35 3.47 -8.75
N ASP A 48 15.24 2.14 -8.71
CA ASP A 48 14.10 1.46 -8.11
C ASP A 48 14.34 1.21 -6.62
N VAL A 49 13.32 1.53 -5.83
CA VAL A 49 13.31 1.38 -4.38
C VAL A 49 12.11 0.53 -3.98
N THR A 50 12.35 -0.45 -3.12
CA THR A 50 11.32 -1.26 -2.49
C THR A 50 10.94 -0.66 -1.15
N LEU A 51 9.66 -0.38 -0.96
CA LEU A 51 9.04 -0.08 0.32
C LEU A 51 8.34 -1.33 0.83
N SER A 52 8.55 -1.68 2.09
CA SER A 52 7.82 -2.74 2.78
C SER A 52 7.05 -2.16 3.95
N GLY A 53 5.85 -2.68 4.17
CA GLY A 53 4.89 -2.07 5.07
C GLY A 53 3.59 -2.84 5.15
N THR A 54 2.52 -2.14 5.53
CA THR A 54 1.17 -2.69 5.66
C THR A 54 0.13 -1.68 5.19
N GLY A 55 -1.05 -2.17 4.80
CA GLY A 55 -2.18 -1.32 4.41
C GLY A 55 -2.06 -0.74 3.00
N PHE A 56 -1.08 -1.18 2.21
CA PHE A 56 -0.94 -0.76 0.82
C PHE A 56 -2.04 -1.34 -0.06
N SER A 57 -2.42 -0.61 -1.12
CA SER A 57 -3.33 -1.13 -2.12
C SER A 57 -2.59 -2.06 -3.08
N THR A 58 -3.23 -3.14 -3.52
CA THR A 58 -2.72 -3.98 -4.61
C THR A 58 -2.82 -3.29 -5.98
N THR A 59 -3.54 -2.18 -6.06
CA THR A 59 -3.64 -1.34 -7.25
C THR A 59 -2.56 -0.25 -7.19
N PRO A 60 -1.54 -0.26 -8.07
CA PRO A 60 -0.46 0.73 -8.04
C PRO A 60 -0.95 2.18 -8.05
N ALA A 61 -1.95 2.49 -8.88
CA ALA A 61 -2.52 3.83 -9.02
C ALA A 61 -3.24 4.35 -7.76
N SER A 62 -3.63 3.45 -6.84
CA SER A 62 -4.24 3.82 -5.55
C SER A 62 -3.19 4.10 -4.47
N ASN A 63 -1.90 3.90 -4.73
CA ASN A 63 -0.83 4.21 -3.80
C ASN A 63 -0.11 5.48 -4.26
N THR A 64 -0.11 6.51 -3.42
CA THR A 64 0.69 7.72 -3.62
C THR A 64 1.91 7.66 -2.73
N VAL A 65 3.10 7.57 -3.33
CA VAL A 65 4.37 7.57 -2.60
C VAL A 65 5.08 8.90 -2.82
N LEU A 66 5.45 9.57 -1.74
CA LEU A 66 6.16 10.85 -1.75
C LEU A 66 7.56 10.67 -1.17
N PHE A 67 8.56 11.15 -1.90
CA PHE A 67 9.93 11.29 -1.40
C PHE A 67 10.17 12.77 -1.10
N GLY A 68 10.08 13.13 0.18
CA GLY A 68 10.01 14.51 0.61
C GLY A 68 8.73 15.17 0.10
N THR A 69 8.85 16.06 -0.87
CA THR A 69 7.73 16.77 -1.51
C THR A 69 7.42 16.28 -2.93
N LYS A 70 8.21 15.34 -3.47
CA LYS A 70 8.06 14.88 -4.86
C LYS A 70 7.35 13.53 -4.94
N PRO A 71 6.34 13.38 -5.80
CA PRO A 71 5.69 12.09 -6.03
C PRO A 71 6.63 11.15 -6.79
N ALA A 72 6.73 9.92 -6.31
CA ALA A 72 7.41 8.83 -6.99
C ALA A 72 6.45 8.02 -7.85
N VAL A 73 7.00 7.41 -8.89
CA VAL A 73 6.22 6.54 -9.78
C VAL A 73 6.14 5.15 -9.16
N VAL A 74 4.92 4.67 -8.91
CA VAL A 74 4.68 3.31 -8.40
C VAL A 74 4.67 2.32 -9.55
N LYS A 75 5.65 1.41 -9.61
CA LYS A 75 5.74 0.35 -10.62
C LYS A 75 4.83 -0.82 -10.29
N THR A 76 4.95 -1.33 -9.06
CA THR A 76 4.17 -2.48 -8.58
C THR A 76 3.78 -2.28 -7.13
N ALA A 77 2.58 -2.70 -6.76
CA ALA A 77 2.10 -2.62 -5.39
C ALA A 77 1.41 -3.92 -4.99
N THR A 78 1.66 -4.33 -3.76
CA THR A 78 1.01 -5.45 -3.07
C THR A 78 0.61 -4.94 -1.68
N ALA A 79 -0.19 -5.72 -0.95
CA ALA A 79 -0.66 -5.33 0.38
C ALA A 79 0.46 -4.99 1.39
N THR A 80 1.69 -5.48 1.16
CA THR A 80 2.83 -5.30 2.08
C THR A 80 4.12 -4.80 1.42
N ARG A 81 4.13 -4.65 0.09
CA ARG A 81 5.32 -4.23 -0.66
C ARG A 81 4.96 -3.35 -1.84
N ILE A 82 5.67 -2.25 -1.99
CA ILE A 82 5.57 -1.35 -3.15
C ILE A 82 6.96 -1.20 -3.76
N VAL A 83 7.06 -1.23 -5.08
CA VAL A 83 8.26 -0.85 -5.81
C VAL A 83 7.99 0.46 -6.50
N VAL A 84 8.85 1.44 -6.25
CA VAL A 84 8.73 2.80 -6.79
C VAL A 84 10.04 3.23 -7.41
N THR A 85 9.97 4.14 -8.38
CA THR A 85 11.14 4.78 -8.96
C THR A 85 11.35 6.14 -8.31
N VAL A 86 12.57 6.41 -7.86
CA VAL A 86 12.94 7.67 -7.21
C VAL A 86 12.85 8.83 -8.20
N PRO A 87 12.10 9.91 -7.92
CA PRO A 87 11.97 11.02 -8.83
C PRO A 87 13.22 11.91 -8.84
N ALA A 88 13.47 12.60 -9.95
CA ALA A 88 14.60 13.51 -10.09
C ALA A 88 14.52 14.71 -9.13
N GLY A 89 15.67 15.14 -8.60
CA GLY A 89 15.78 16.28 -7.70
C GLY A 89 15.21 16.04 -6.29
N VAL A 90 15.30 14.80 -5.80
CA VAL A 90 15.17 14.47 -4.38
C VAL A 90 16.58 14.30 -3.82
N THR A 91 17.01 15.23 -2.98
CA THR A 91 18.35 15.17 -2.36
C THR A 91 18.31 14.47 -1.01
N GLN A 92 17.23 14.67 -0.25
CA GLN A 92 16.93 14.03 1.02
C GLN A 92 15.45 14.27 1.33
N GLY A 93 14.75 13.25 1.82
CA GLY A 93 13.34 13.39 2.15
C GLY A 93 12.82 12.19 2.91
N LYS A 94 11.87 12.44 3.82
CA LYS A 94 11.09 11.36 4.42
C LYS A 94 10.26 10.69 3.33
N VAL A 95 10.10 9.38 3.43
CA VAL A 95 9.22 8.62 2.55
C VAL A 95 7.85 8.55 3.21
N SER A 96 6.82 9.01 2.51
CA SER A 96 5.43 8.97 2.96
C SER A 96 4.59 8.22 1.94
N VAL A 97 3.67 7.39 2.43
CA VAL A 97 2.74 6.63 1.58
C VAL A 97 1.32 6.95 2.00
N THR A 98 0.49 7.29 1.02
CA THR A 98 -0.94 7.51 1.19
C THR A 98 -1.69 6.58 0.26
N VAL A 99 -2.73 5.94 0.75
CA VAL A 99 -3.62 5.08 -0.04
C VAL A 99 -4.96 5.78 -0.20
N GLY A 100 -5.50 5.78 -1.42
CA GLY A 100 -6.78 6.42 -1.78
C GLY A 100 -7.67 5.54 -2.64
#